data_AF-W9ZYT9-F1
#
_entry.id   AF-W9ZYT9-F1
#
_cell.length_a   1.000
_cell.length_b   1.000
_cell.length_c   1.000
_cell.angle_alpha   90.00
_cell.angle_beta   90.00
_cell.angle_gamma   90.00
#
_symmetry.space_group_name_H-M   'P 1'
#
loop_
_entity.id
_entity.type
_entity.pdbx_description
1 polymer ?
#
loop_
_entity_poly.entity_id
_entity_poly.type
_entity_poly.pdbx_seq_one_letter_code
_entity_poly.pdbx_strand_id
1 'polypeptide(L)'
;MRSLSIVLGDVDVCVSNDYLADKDRKDLLQTARECRNILDELSDIAIANRVLDIQSSVGTGNRMKRVWKRLKWDPDDIRDIRGRISSNVSLLNAFLHRMARNNTAKLVQYVEDQEFRIALEWLCPVDYGAQQSDLIMRRQPDTAKWLLNSPEFRRWLEIPGASMFCPGIPGAGKTIMTAVVVDHLLSSPVFGEGVGIAYIYFNFRRGEEQTFTHLIASLIRQHLATSLWSVPFSVKEEIHHRSLALYPC
;
A
#
# COMPACT_ATOMS: atom_id res chain seq x y z
N MET A 1 18.91 -27.99 -3.75
CA MET A 1 19.29 -26.84 -2.92
C MET A 1 19.84 -25.79 -3.88
N ARG A 2 19.24 -24.59 -3.98
CA ARG A 2 19.75 -23.53 -4.87
C ARG A 2 21.13 -23.08 -4.36
N SER A 3 22.06 -22.79 -5.28
CA SER A 3 23.37 -22.24 -4.90
C SER A 3 23.20 -20.90 -4.20
N LEU A 4 23.99 -20.63 -3.15
CA LEU A 4 23.99 -19.35 -2.43
C LEU A 4 24.21 -18.16 -3.38
N SER A 5 25.02 -18.34 -4.42
CA SER A 5 25.25 -17.31 -5.44
C SER A 5 23.99 -16.89 -6.19
N ILE A 6 23.10 -17.84 -6.47
CA ILE A 6 21.82 -17.58 -7.15
C ILE A 6 20.89 -16.82 -6.21
N VAL A 7 20.79 -17.25 -4.96
CA VAL A 7 19.94 -16.61 -3.94
C VAL A 7 20.39 -15.17 -3.68
N LEU A 8 21.70 -14.90 -3.65
CA LEU A 8 22.23 -13.55 -3.48
C LEU A 8 21.95 -12.66 -4.69
N GLY A 9 22.04 -13.20 -5.91
CA GLY A 9 21.68 -12.47 -7.14
C GLY A 9 20.20 -12.08 -7.16
N ASP A 10 19.30 -12.99 -6.80
CA ASP A 10 17.87 -12.71 -6.73
C ASP A 10 17.55 -11.62 -5.69
N VAL A 11 18.23 -11.65 -4.53
CA VAL A 11 18.07 -10.65 -3.47
C VAL A 11 18.51 -9.27 -3.94
N ASP A 12 19.63 -9.17 -4.65
CA ASP A 12 20.17 -7.90 -5.15
C ASP A 12 19.21 -7.22 -6.14
N VAL A 13 18.62 -8.01 -7.05
CA VAL A 13 17.58 -7.54 -7.98
C VAL A 13 16.34 -7.05 -7.23
N CYS A 14 15.88 -7.77 -6.21
CA CYS A 14 14.71 -7.39 -5.42
C CYS A 14 14.94 -6.11 -4.60
N VAL A 15 16.13 -5.93 -4.04
CA VAL A 15 16.49 -4.75 -3.22
C VAL A 15 16.62 -3.49 -4.08
N SER A 16 17.08 -3.64 -5.33
CA SER A 16 17.32 -2.51 -6.24
C SER A 16 16.04 -1.91 -6.84
N ASN A 17 14.95 -2.69 -6.91
CA ASN A 17 13.72 -2.30 -7.62
C ASN A 17 12.56 -1.83 -6.72
N ASP A 18 12.69 -1.86 -5.38
CA ASP A 18 11.57 -1.62 -4.47
C ASP A 18 11.97 -0.82 -3.22
N TYR A 19 11.08 0.05 -2.72
CA TYR A 19 11.23 0.63 -1.38
C TYR A 19 10.89 -0.46 -0.36
N LEU A 20 11.92 -1.11 0.18
CA LEU A 20 11.79 -2.12 1.23
C LEU A 20 11.11 -1.52 2.47
N ALA A 21 10.11 -2.22 3.00
CA ALA A 21 9.56 -1.87 4.31
C ALA A 21 10.65 -1.96 5.38
N ASP A 22 10.59 -1.10 6.39
CA ASP A 22 11.61 -1.02 7.44
C ASP A 22 11.88 -2.37 8.14
N LYS A 23 10.84 -3.19 8.28
CA LYS A 23 10.94 -4.54 8.83
C LYS A 23 11.73 -5.48 7.91
N ASP A 24 11.41 -5.48 6.61
CA ASP A 24 12.09 -6.30 5.60
C ASP A 24 13.56 -5.93 5.47
N ARG A 25 13.86 -4.63 5.53
CA ARG A 25 15.23 -4.11 5.57
C ARG A 25 15.99 -4.59 6.82
N LYS A 26 15.36 -4.56 8.00
CA LYS A 26 16.00 -5.03 9.26
C LYS A 26 16.31 -6.53 9.20
N ASP A 27 15.37 -7.35 8.75
CA ASP A 27 15.54 -8.80 8.61
C ASP A 27 16.69 -9.15 7.63
N LEU A 28 16.75 -8.43 6.50
CA LEU A 28 17.81 -8.62 5.51
C LEU A 28 19.18 -8.20 6.06
N LEU A 29 19.26 -7.05 6.75
CA LEU A 29 20.51 -6.58 7.36
C LEU A 29 21.00 -7.51 8.48
N GLN A 30 20.09 -8.18 9.18
CA GLN A 30 20.43 -9.18 10.18
C GLN A 30 21.02 -10.43 9.51
N THR A 31 20.35 -10.95 8.48
CA THR A 31 20.82 -12.10 7.70
C THR A 31 22.18 -11.82 7.04
N ALA A 32 22.39 -10.61 6.51
CA ALA A 32 23.67 -10.20 5.91
C ALA A 32 24.80 -10.09 6.94
N ARG A 33 24.50 -9.68 8.18
CA ARG A 33 25.48 -9.71 9.29
C ARG A 33 25.88 -11.13 9.64
N GLU A 34 24.91 -12.04 9.72
CA GLU A 34 25.18 -13.46 10.01
C GLU A 34 26.03 -14.11 8.90
N CYS A 35 25.78 -13.78 7.62
CA CYS A 35 26.63 -14.21 6.51
C CYS A 35 28.08 -13.67 6.61
N ARG A 36 28.26 -12.39 6.98
CA ARG A 36 29.60 -11.81 7.18
C ARG A 36 30.36 -12.49 8.30
N ASN A 37 29.71 -12.74 9.44
CA ASN A 37 30.35 -13.44 10.56
C ASN A 37 30.87 -14.83 10.14
N ILE A 38 30.13 -15.57 9.31
CA ILE A 38 30.59 -16.87 8.78
C ILE A 38 31.80 -16.69 7.86
N LEU A 39 31.81 -15.66 7.01
CA LEU A 39 32.94 -15.37 6.11
C LEU A 39 34.19 -14.95 6.87
N ASP A 40 34.05 -14.13 7.91
CA ASP A 40 35.15 -13.69 8.76
C ASP A 40 35.77 -14.89 9.51
N GLU A 41 34.93 -15.77 10.06
CA GLU A 41 35.36 -17.00 10.71
C GLU A 41 36.09 -17.96 9.74
N LEU A 42 35.56 -18.12 8.52
CA LEU A 42 36.22 -18.89 7.46
C LEU A 42 37.56 -18.27 7.03
N SER A 43 37.63 -16.93 6.97
CA SER A 43 38.84 -16.18 6.63
C SER A 43 39.91 -16.35 7.70
N ASP A 44 39.54 -16.22 8.97
CA ASP A 44 40.45 -16.42 10.10
C ASP A 44 41.01 -17.85 10.13
N ILE A 45 40.17 -18.85 9.85
CA ILE A 45 40.59 -20.25 9.69
C ILE A 45 41.57 -20.39 8.51
N ALA A 46 41.29 -19.77 7.36
CA ALA A 46 42.16 -19.84 6.19
C ALA A 46 43.52 -19.16 6.43
N ILE A 47 43.54 -18.00 7.10
CA ILE A 47 44.76 -17.27 7.46
C ILE A 47 45.58 -18.07 8.47
N ALA A 48 44.96 -18.62 9.51
CA ALA A 48 45.62 -19.47 10.49
C ALA A 48 46.30 -20.67 9.82
N ASN A 49 45.62 -21.32 8.86
CA ASN A 49 46.18 -22.42 8.09
C ASN A 49 47.41 -22.00 7.26
N ARG A 50 47.39 -20.80 6.65
CA ARG A 50 48.51 -20.27 5.86
C ARG A 50 49.73 -19.89 6.72
N VAL A 51 49.51 -19.26 7.88
CA VAL A 51 50.59 -18.87 8.81
C VAL A 51 51.32 -20.08 9.38
N LEU A 52 50.57 -21.14 9.69
CA LEU A 52 51.11 -22.39 10.22
C LEU A 52 51.95 -23.17 9.18
N ASP A 53 51.62 -23.06 7.89
CA ASP A 53 52.41 -23.68 6.81
C ASP A 53 53.81 -23.03 6.72
N ILE A 54 53.88 -21.71 6.87
CA ILE A 54 55.13 -20.93 6.90
C ILE A 54 56.01 -21.32 8.11
N GLN A 55 55.40 -21.54 9.28
CA GLN A 55 56.11 -21.89 10.53
C GLN A 55 56.56 -23.36 10.60
N SER A 56 56.00 -24.25 9.78
CA SER A 56 56.36 -25.67 9.76
C SER A 56 57.76 -25.97 9.18
N SER A 57 58.43 -24.95 8.61
CA SER A 57 59.80 -25.01 8.10
C SER A 57 60.89 -25.00 9.18
N VAL A 58 60.54 -24.74 10.46
CA VAL A 58 61.53 -24.64 11.57
C VAL A 58 61.15 -25.56 12.75
N GLY A 59 61.74 -26.76 12.78
CA GLY A 59 62.16 -27.51 13.98
C GLY A 59 61.14 -28.05 15.01
N THR A 60 59.87 -27.63 15.06
CA THR A 60 58.94 -27.95 16.20
C THR A 60 57.79 -28.91 15.81
N GLY A 61 58.06 -29.85 14.90
CA GLY A 61 57.04 -30.55 14.11
C GLY A 61 56.03 -31.46 14.84
N ASN A 62 56.30 -31.98 16.05
CA ASN A 62 55.43 -33.04 16.66
C ASN A 62 54.29 -32.53 17.55
N ARG A 63 54.43 -31.35 18.18
CA ARG A 63 53.35 -30.73 18.97
C ARG A 63 52.38 -29.98 18.04
N MET A 64 52.95 -29.27 17.06
CA MET A 64 52.17 -28.60 16.02
C MET A 64 51.48 -29.59 15.08
N LYS A 65 52.06 -30.75 14.72
CA LYS A 65 51.32 -31.80 13.97
C LYS A 65 50.05 -32.31 14.66
N ARG A 66 50.01 -32.37 16.00
CA ARG A 66 48.81 -32.80 16.75
C ARG A 66 47.75 -31.70 16.82
N VAL A 67 48.18 -30.46 17.01
CA VAL A 67 47.31 -29.28 16.91
C VAL A 67 46.78 -29.12 15.48
N TRP A 68 47.62 -29.36 14.45
CA TRP A 68 47.28 -29.39 13.03
C TRP A 68 46.31 -30.51 12.67
N LYS A 69 46.38 -31.67 13.32
CA LYS A 69 45.39 -32.74 13.19
C LYS A 69 44.04 -32.39 13.83
N ARG A 70 44.01 -31.47 14.81
CA ARG A 70 42.78 -30.96 15.45
C ARG A 70 42.22 -29.73 14.73
N LEU A 71 43.09 -28.89 14.15
CA LEU A 71 42.74 -27.72 13.35
C LEU A 71 42.37 -28.09 11.90
N LYS A 72 42.71 -29.31 11.46
CA LYS A 72 42.09 -29.96 10.29
C LYS A 72 40.62 -30.20 10.62
N TRP A 73 39.82 -29.15 10.48
CA TRP A 73 38.37 -29.18 10.28
C TRP A 73 37.71 -30.32 11.08
N ASP A 74 37.48 -30.09 12.39
CA ASP A 74 36.67 -31.01 13.18
C ASP A 74 35.34 -31.21 12.44
N PRO A 75 34.91 -32.45 12.16
CA PRO A 75 33.62 -32.74 11.54
C PRO A 75 32.45 -31.96 12.15
N ASP A 76 32.53 -31.63 13.44
CA ASP A 76 31.53 -30.85 14.16
C ASP A 76 31.55 -29.35 13.77
N ASP A 77 32.72 -28.75 13.58
CA ASP A 77 32.87 -27.35 13.12
C ASP A 77 32.41 -27.20 11.66
N ILE A 78 32.73 -28.17 10.80
CA ILE A 78 32.22 -28.19 9.40
C ILE A 78 30.70 -28.26 9.40
N ARG A 79 30.15 -29.09 10.30
CA ARG A 79 28.71 -29.30 10.41
C ARG A 79 28.01 -28.05 10.94
N ASP A 80 28.61 -27.34 11.89
CA ASP A 80 28.11 -26.06 12.41
C ASP A 80 28.08 -24.98 11.31
N ILE A 81 29.22 -24.76 10.64
CA ILE A 81 29.32 -23.77 9.55
C ILE A 81 28.31 -24.08 8.44
N ARG A 82 28.21 -25.35 8.03
CA ARG A 82 27.24 -25.79 7.02
C ARG A 82 25.80 -25.59 7.50
N GLY A 83 25.52 -25.82 8.79
CA GLY A 83 24.22 -25.57 9.42
C GLY A 83 23.84 -24.10 9.36
N ARG A 84 24.77 -23.20 9.74
CA ARG A 84 24.59 -21.75 9.70
C ARG A 84 24.40 -21.23 8.27
N ILE A 85 25.18 -21.72 7.30
CA ILE A 85 24.99 -21.41 5.87
C ILE A 85 23.60 -21.86 5.41
N SER A 86 23.19 -23.10 5.74
CA SER A 86 21.88 -23.61 5.36
C SER A 86 20.74 -22.79 5.98
N SER A 87 20.91 -22.33 7.22
CA SER A 87 19.97 -21.45 7.90
C SER A 87 19.83 -20.11 7.18
N ASN A 88 20.95 -19.44 6.89
CA ASN A 88 20.95 -18.16 6.17
C ASN A 88 20.37 -18.27 4.76
N VAL A 89 20.68 -19.35 4.03
CA VAL A 89 20.06 -19.63 2.73
C VAL A 89 18.55 -19.77 2.87
N SER A 90 18.07 -20.39 3.95
CA SER A 90 16.63 -20.54 4.20
C SER A 90 15.96 -19.20 4.52
N LEU A 91 16.62 -18.36 5.33
CA LEU A 91 16.16 -17.00 5.64
C LEU A 91 16.08 -16.11 4.39
N LEU A 92 17.10 -16.15 3.53
CA LEU A 92 17.11 -15.40 2.27
C LEU A 92 16.01 -15.88 1.30
N ASN A 93 15.78 -17.20 1.19
CA ASN A 93 14.68 -17.71 0.38
C ASN A 93 13.31 -17.30 0.93
N ALA A 94 13.12 -17.34 2.25
CA ALA A 94 11.89 -16.88 2.88
C ALA A 94 11.64 -15.38 2.63
N PHE A 95 12.70 -14.57 2.68
CA PHE A 95 12.66 -13.16 2.32
C PHE A 95 12.24 -12.95 0.85
N LEU A 96 12.86 -13.66 -0.09
CA LEU A 96 12.52 -13.60 -1.51
C LEU A 96 11.06 -13.96 -1.77
N HIS A 97 10.55 -15.03 -1.13
CA HIS A 97 9.14 -15.41 -1.24
C HIS A 97 8.20 -14.34 -0.68
N ARG A 98 8.56 -13.69 0.43
CA ARG A 98 7.78 -12.61 1.02
C ARG A 98 7.72 -11.38 0.10
N MET A 99 8.86 -10.99 -0.48
CA MET A 99 8.92 -9.90 -1.46
C MET A 99 8.08 -10.20 -2.70
N ALA A 100 8.23 -11.38 -3.29
CA ALA A 100 7.43 -11.80 -4.43
C ALA A 100 5.92 -11.73 -4.11
N ARG A 101 5.51 -12.26 -2.95
CA ARG A 101 4.12 -12.20 -2.49
C ARG A 101 3.61 -10.77 -2.32
N ASN A 102 4.39 -9.91 -1.67
CA ASN A 102 4.00 -8.51 -1.46
C ASN A 102 3.85 -7.77 -2.80
N ASN A 103 4.74 -8.03 -3.76
CA ASN A 103 4.69 -7.37 -5.05
C ASN A 103 3.52 -7.89 -5.89
N THR A 104 3.24 -9.19 -5.86
CA THR A 104 2.01 -9.72 -6.47
C THR A 104 0.76 -9.13 -5.82
N ALA A 105 0.72 -8.96 -4.50
CA ALA A 105 -0.43 -8.37 -3.81
C ALA A 105 -0.62 -6.90 -4.19
N LYS A 106 0.45 -6.10 -4.24
CA LYS A 106 0.41 -4.70 -4.71
C LYS A 106 -0.08 -4.62 -6.16
N LEU A 107 0.39 -5.50 -7.03
CA LEU A 107 -0.03 -5.54 -8.44
C LEU A 107 -1.51 -5.91 -8.58
N VAL A 108 -1.97 -6.93 -7.86
CA VAL A 108 -3.39 -7.31 -7.85
C VAL A 108 -4.25 -6.16 -7.35
N GLN A 109 -3.88 -5.55 -6.22
CA GLN A 109 -4.60 -4.40 -5.69
C GLN A 109 -4.62 -3.23 -6.70
N TYR A 110 -3.50 -2.93 -7.35
CA TYR A 110 -3.45 -1.90 -8.38
C TYR A 110 -4.41 -2.20 -9.54
N VAL A 111 -4.45 -3.45 -10.01
CA VAL A 111 -5.38 -3.85 -11.08
C VAL A 111 -6.83 -3.72 -10.62
N GLU A 112 -7.16 -4.20 -9.41
CA GLU A 112 -8.51 -4.08 -8.84
C GLU A 112 -8.94 -2.62 -8.68
N ASP A 113 -8.04 -1.74 -8.21
CA ASP A 113 -8.29 -0.30 -8.07
C ASP A 113 -8.53 0.35 -9.45
N GLN A 114 -7.79 -0.07 -10.48
CA GLN A 114 -8.00 0.40 -11.86
C GLN A 114 -9.35 -0.03 -12.42
N GLU A 115 -9.70 -1.31 -12.31
CA GLU A 115 -10.99 -1.84 -12.75
C GLU A 115 -12.15 -1.14 -12.04
N PHE A 116 -12.01 -0.92 -10.74
CA PHE A 116 -12.99 -0.21 -9.94
C PHE A 116 -13.16 1.24 -10.39
N ARG A 117 -12.07 1.94 -10.70
CA ARG A 117 -12.13 3.30 -11.21
C ARG A 117 -12.84 3.38 -12.57
N ILE A 118 -12.53 2.46 -13.48
CA ILE A 118 -13.19 2.36 -14.80
C ILE A 118 -14.70 2.13 -14.63
N ALA A 119 -15.08 1.27 -13.69
CA ALA A 119 -16.47 1.02 -13.38
C ALA A 119 -17.24 2.25 -12.89
N LEU A 120 -16.63 3.02 -11.98
CA LEU A 120 -17.23 4.25 -11.46
C LEU A 120 -17.40 5.30 -12.56
N GLU A 121 -16.43 5.42 -13.46
CA GLU A 121 -16.47 6.33 -14.61
C GLU A 121 -17.55 5.93 -15.62
N TRP A 122 -17.68 4.62 -15.89
CA TRP A 122 -18.77 4.08 -16.70
C TRP A 122 -20.14 4.38 -16.07
N LEU A 123 -20.28 4.17 -14.76
CA LEU A 123 -21.55 4.38 -14.06
C LEU A 123 -22.01 5.83 -14.16
N CYS A 124 -21.11 6.79 -13.91
CA CYS A 124 -21.40 8.19 -14.09
C CYS A 124 -20.11 8.97 -14.35
N PRO A 125 -19.98 9.67 -15.50
CA PRO A 125 -18.78 10.46 -15.79
C PRO A 125 -18.72 11.77 -14.99
N VAL A 126 -19.82 12.16 -14.33
CA VAL A 126 -19.88 13.39 -13.56
C VAL A 126 -19.19 13.21 -12.20
N ASP A 127 -18.10 13.95 -12.02
CA ASP A 127 -17.40 14.01 -10.74
C ASP A 127 -17.79 15.26 -9.93
N TYR A 128 -18.74 15.10 -9.01
CA TYR A 128 -19.09 16.16 -8.06
C TYR A 128 -17.97 16.43 -7.03
N GLY A 129 -17.00 15.52 -6.85
CA GLY A 129 -15.86 15.72 -5.95
C GLY A 129 -14.93 16.84 -6.41
N ALA A 130 -14.63 16.87 -7.71
CA ALA A 130 -13.89 17.98 -8.33
C ALA A 130 -14.64 19.31 -8.15
N GLN A 131 -15.95 19.32 -8.41
CA GLN A 131 -16.77 20.52 -8.24
C GLN A 131 -16.81 21.00 -6.78
N GLN A 132 -16.92 20.08 -5.82
CA GLN A 132 -16.88 20.40 -4.40
C GLN A 132 -15.55 21.03 -4.00
N SER A 133 -14.44 20.45 -4.45
CA SER A 133 -13.09 20.96 -4.18
C SER A 133 -12.91 22.38 -4.74
N ASP A 134 -13.37 22.62 -5.96
CA ASP A 134 -13.35 23.95 -6.59
C ASP A 134 -14.18 24.98 -5.82
N LEU A 135 -15.38 24.60 -5.34
CA LEU A 135 -16.25 25.47 -4.57
C LEU A 135 -15.64 25.84 -3.21
N ILE A 136 -15.00 24.86 -2.54
CA ILE A 136 -14.29 25.10 -1.29
C ILE A 136 -13.06 25.96 -1.50
N MET A 137 -12.30 25.74 -2.56
CA MET A 137 -11.12 26.56 -2.89
C MET A 137 -11.49 28.03 -3.15
N ARG A 138 -12.66 28.29 -3.75
CA ARG A 138 -13.16 29.66 -4.02
C ARG A 138 -13.81 30.33 -2.81
N ARG A 139 -14.06 29.58 -1.74
CA ARG A 139 -14.72 30.09 -0.54
C ARG A 139 -13.86 31.13 0.16
N GLN A 140 -14.45 32.26 0.52
CA GLN A 140 -13.80 33.20 1.42
C GLN A 140 -13.79 32.65 2.86
N PRO A 141 -12.70 32.82 3.63
CA PRO A 141 -12.66 32.44 5.03
C PRO A 141 -13.90 32.94 5.80
N ASP A 142 -14.35 32.16 6.78
CA ASP A 142 -15.51 32.46 7.63
C ASP A 142 -16.91 32.45 6.98
N THR A 143 -16.99 32.27 5.66
CA THR A 143 -18.27 32.16 4.95
C THR A 143 -19.09 30.96 5.47
N ALA A 144 -20.40 31.19 5.67
CA ALA A 144 -21.38 30.20 6.10
C ALA A 144 -21.14 29.56 7.49
N LYS A 145 -20.18 30.06 8.30
CA LYS A 145 -20.00 29.62 9.69
C LYS A 145 -21.24 29.84 10.55
N TRP A 146 -21.98 30.93 10.30
CA TRP A 146 -23.22 31.22 11.01
C TRP A 146 -24.27 30.11 10.83
N LEU A 147 -24.31 29.47 9.65
CA LEU A 147 -25.23 28.36 9.37
C LEU A 147 -24.83 27.12 10.18
N LEU A 148 -23.55 26.76 10.17
CA LEU A 148 -23.05 25.59 10.92
C LEU A 148 -23.29 25.73 12.44
N ASN A 149 -23.32 26.97 12.94
CA ASN A 149 -23.58 27.27 14.35
C ASN A 149 -25.07 27.44 14.67
N SER A 150 -25.96 27.40 13.68
CA SER A 150 -27.36 27.69 13.87
C SER A 150 -28.08 26.50 14.54
N PRO A 151 -29.13 26.77 15.35
CA PRO A 151 -29.92 25.70 15.97
C PRO A 151 -30.66 24.85 14.93
N GLU A 152 -31.04 25.44 13.79
CA GLU A 152 -31.68 24.74 12.67
C GLU A 152 -30.74 23.70 12.07
N PHE A 153 -29.44 24.03 11.91
CA PHE A 153 -28.44 23.11 11.39
C PHE A 153 -28.21 21.91 12.31
N ARG A 154 -28.06 22.16 13.60
CA ARG A 154 -27.90 21.07 14.59
C ARG A 154 -29.12 20.17 14.63
N ARG A 155 -30.32 20.75 14.65
CA ARG A 155 -31.58 19.99 14.64
C ARG A 155 -31.72 19.12 13.40
N TRP A 156 -31.28 19.60 12.24
CA TRP A 156 -31.26 18.82 11.01
C TRP A 156 -30.31 17.62 11.07
N LEU A 157 -29.15 17.77 11.70
CA LEU A 157 -28.20 16.66 11.88
C LEU A 157 -28.67 15.61 12.88
N GLU A 158 -29.37 16.03 13.94
CA GLU A 158 -29.80 15.14 15.03
C GLU A 158 -31.04 14.29 14.66
N ILE A 159 -31.89 14.77 13.74
CA ILE A 159 -33.15 14.11 13.40
C ILE A 159 -32.99 13.30 12.10
N PRO A 160 -33.04 11.95 12.15
CA PRO A 160 -32.99 11.12 10.95
C PRO A 160 -34.12 11.47 9.97
N GLY A 161 -33.77 11.62 8.69
CA GLY A 161 -34.74 11.95 7.63
C GLY A 161 -35.20 13.41 7.61
N ALA A 162 -34.62 14.29 8.43
CA ALA A 162 -34.93 15.71 8.38
C ALA A 162 -34.43 16.35 7.07
N SER A 163 -35.20 17.32 6.58
CA SER A 163 -34.83 18.18 5.45
C SER A 163 -34.68 19.62 5.92
N MET A 164 -33.61 20.28 5.49
CA MET A 164 -33.41 21.70 5.72
C MET A 164 -33.55 22.48 4.42
N PHE A 165 -34.37 23.53 4.45
CA PHE A 165 -34.57 24.41 3.32
C PHE A 165 -33.91 25.78 3.58
N CYS A 166 -33.01 26.18 2.69
CA CYS A 166 -32.27 27.44 2.77
C CYS A 166 -32.72 28.40 1.65
N PRO A 167 -33.81 29.18 1.85
CA PRO A 167 -34.25 30.15 0.85
C PRO A 167 -33.26 31.30 0.72
N GLY A 168 -33.20 31.89 -0.47
CA GLY A 168 -32.39 33.09 -0.69
C GLY A 168 -32.49 33.61 -2.11
N ILE A 169 -32.19 34.89 -2.30
CA ILE A 169 -32.15 35.53 -3.63
C ILE A 169 -31.04 34.92 -4.52
N PRO A 170 -31.14 35.02 -5.86
CA PRO A 170 -30.03 34.71 -6.75
C PRO A 170 -28.76 35.47 -6.33
N GLY A 171 -27.60 34.81 -6.37
CA GLY A 171 -26.33 35.42 -5.97
C GLY A 171 -26.03 35.41 -4.46
N ALA A 172 -26.98 35.02 -3.59
CA ALA A 172 -26.77 34.98 -2.13
C ALA A 172 -25.75 33.95 -1.62
N GLY A 173 -25.04 33.23 -2.51
CA GLY A 173 -24.02 32.27 -2.11
C GLY A 173 -24.53 30.89 -1.66
N LYS A 174 -25.78 30.53 -1.95
CA LYS A 174 -26.38 29.22 -1.58
C LYS A 174 -25.51 28.02 -1.94
N THR A 175 -24.95 28.00 -3.15
CA THR A 175 -24.05 26.92 -3.60
C THR A 175 -22.78 26.82 -2.75
N ILE A 176 -22.19 27.95 -2.36
CA ILE A 176 -21.03 27.99 -1.46
C ILE A 176 -21.43 27.54 -0.05
N MET A 177 -22.62 27.92 0.43
CA MET A 177 -23.15 27.41 1.70
C MET A 177 -23.31 25.89 1.69
N THR A 178 -23.88 25.32 0.61
CA THR A 178 -23.98 23.87 0.44
C THR A 178 -22.61 23.21 0.43
N ALA A 179 -21.63 23.78 -0.28
CA ALA A 179 -20.26 23.27 -0.28
C ALA A 179 -19.66 23.24 1.13
N VAL A 180 -19.84 24.31 1.92
CA VAL A 180 -19.38 24.37 3.32
C VAL A 180 -20.03 23.29 4.19
N VAL A 181 -21.34 23.04 4.00
CA VAL A 181 -22.03 21.97 4.73
C VAL A 181 -21.45 20.61 4.37
N VAL A 182 -21.28 20.32 3.08
CA VAL A 182 -20.69 19.05 2.61
C VAL A 182 -19.28 18.85 3.17
N ASP A 183 -18.44 19.88 3.12
CA ASP A 183 -17.07 19.88 3.65
C ASP A 183 -17.03 19.61 5.17
N HIS A 184 -17.94 20.23 5.91
CA HIS A 184 -18.10 19.99 7.35
C HIS A 184 -18.51 18.55 7.65
N LEU A 185 -19.43 17.98 6.87
CA LEU A 185 -19.89 16.60 7.03
C LEU A 185 -18.78 15.59 6.70
N LEU A 186 -18.08 15.79 5.59
CA LEU A 186 -16.98 14.92 5.16
C LEU A 186 -15.79 14.94 6.14
N SER A 187 -15.56 16.09 6.79
CA SER A 187 -14.48 16.25 7.77
C SER A 187 -14.85 15.81 9.18
N SER A 188 -16.13 15.52 9.44
CA SER A 188 -16.60 15.23 10.79
C SER A 188 -16.38 13.76 11.15
N PRO A 189 -15.63 13.47 12.24
CA PRO A 189 -15.37 12.10 12.66
C PRO A 189 -16.63 11.36 13.14
N VAL A 190 -17.70 12.10 13.44
CA VAL A 190 -19.00 11.53 13.89
C VAL A 190 -19.65 10.68 12.79
N PHE A 191 -19.36 10.95 11.52
CA PHE A 191 -19.92 10.22 10.38
C PHE A 191 -18.95 9.17 9.80
N GLY A 192 -17.81 8.91 10.47
CA GLY A 192 -16.69 8.16 9.91
C GLY A 192 -16.83 6.64 9.81
N GLU A 193 -17.75 6.02 10.55
CA GLU A 193 -17.91 4.55 10.53
C GLU A 193 -19.36 4.17 10.17
N GLY A 194 -19.63 4.09 8.86
CA GLY A 194 -20.86 3.50 8.32
C GLY A 194 -21.90 4.47 7.75
N VAL A 195 -21.64 5.78 7.72
CA VAL A 195 -22.52 6.77 7.08
C VAL A 195 -21.91 7.25 5.77
N GLY A 196 -22.57 6.94 4.66
CA GLY A 196 -22.19 7.47 3.35
C GLY A 196 -22.77 8.87 3.13
N ILE A 197 -21.93 9.84 2.79
CA ILE A 197 -22.34 11.20 2.43
C ILE A 197 -22.37 11.30 0.90
N ALA A 198 -23.50 11.73 0.36
CA ALA A 198 -23.66 11.99 -1.07
C ALA A 198 -24.30 13.36 -1.31
N TYR A 199 -23.88 14.04 -2.37
CA TYR A 199 -24.30 15.39 -2.71
C TYR A 199 -24.37 15.61 -4.22
N ILE A 200 -25.22 16.53 -4.65
CA ILE A 200 -25.41 16.91 -6.06
C ILE A 200 -25.44 18.43 -6.15
N TYR A 201 -24.76 18.97 -7.17
CA TYR A 201 -24.89 20.37 -7.55
C TYR A 201 -25.69 20.50 -8.84
N PHE A 202 -26.90 21.05 -8.73
CA PHE A 202 -27.73 21.35 -9.89
C PHE A 202 -27.18 22.55 -10.66
N ASN A 203 -27.09 22.42 -11.99
CA ASN A 203 -26.66 23.48 -12.88
C ASN A 203 -27.71 23.66 -13.98
N PHE A 204 -28.46 24.75 -13.88
CA PHE A 204 -29.54 25.10 -14.80
C PHE A 204 -29.11 25.21 -16.27
N ARG A 205 -27.82 25.42 -16.55
CA ARG A 205 -27.29 25.48 -17.93
C ARG A 205 -26.98 24.10 -18.53
N ARG A 206 -27.03 23.03 -17.73
CA ARG A 206 -26.70 21.66 -18.14
C ARG A 206 -27.92 20.73 -18.01
N GLY A 207 -29.13 21.26 -18.21
CA GLY A 207 -30.38 20.52 -17.99
C GLY A 207 -30.46 19.19 -18.75
N GLU A 208 -29.88 19.11 -19.96
CA GLU A 208 -29.84 17.88 -20.76
C GLU A 208 -28.92 16.78 -20.15
N GLU A 209 -27.91 17.17 -19.38
CA GLU A 209 -26.98 16.25 -18.70
C GLU A 209 -27.50 15.82 -17.30
N GLN A 210 -28.52 16.51 -16.76
CA GLN A 210 -29.07 16.29 -15.42
C GLN A 210 -30.38 15.49 -15.43
N THR A 211 -30.44 14.44 -16.25
CA THR A 211 -31.58 13.49 -16.23
C THR A 211 -31.62 12.71 -14.91
N PHE A 212 -32.82 12.26 -14.51
CA PHE A 212 -33.01 11.49 -13.27
C PHE A 212 -32.04 10.31 -13.16
N THR A 213 -31.85 9.56 -14.25
CA THR A 213 -30.92 8.43 -14.32
C THR A 213 -29.48 8.85 -14.00
N HIS A 214 -29.01 9.98 -14.53
CA HIS A 214 -27.66 10.48 -14.28
C HIS A 214 -27.48 10.93 -12.83
N LEU A 215 -28.52 11.55 -12.24
CA LEU A 215 -28.49 11.95 -10.84
C LEU A 215 -28.40 10.74 -9.91
N ILE A 216 -29.23 9.72 -10.12
CA ILE A 216 -29.18 8.48 -9.34
C ILE A 216 -27.83 7.77 -9.52
N ALA A 217 -27.35 7.64 -10.76
CA ALA A 217 -26.04 7.05 -11.03
C ALA A 217 -24.90 7.79 -10.31
N SER A 218 -24.97 9.12 -10.23
CA SER A 218 -23.98 9.93 -9.52
C SER A 218 -23.99 9.73 -7.99
N LEU A 219 -25.17 9.47 -7.41
CA LEU A 219 -25.30 9.15 -5.98
C LEU A 219 -24.75 7.76 -5.69
N ILE A 220 -25.06 6.78 -6.55
CA ILE A 220 -24.53 5.42 -6.45
C ILE A 220 -23.00 5.45 -6.58
N ARG A 221 -22.46 6.23 -7.53
CA ARG A 221 -21.01 6.42 -7.69
C ARG A 221 -20.37 6.93 -6.40
N GLN A 222 -20.94 7.96 -5.77
CA GLN A 222 -20.42 8.52 -4.52
C GLN A 222 -20.50 7.51 -3.36
N HIS A 223 -21.59 6.76 -3.28
CA HIS A 223 -21.73 5.72 -2.26
C HIS A 223 -20.71 4.61 -2.43
N LEU A 224 -20.50 4.12 -3.65
CA LEU A 224 -19.49 3.09 -3.95
C LEU A 224 -18.06 3.61 -3.72
N ALA A 225 -17.77 4.87 -4.05
CA ALA A 225 -16.45 5.45 -3.86
C ALA A 225 -16.07 5.69 -2.39
N THR A 226 -17.07 5.88 -1.52
CA THR A 226 -16.86 6.18 -0.08
C THR A 226 -17.00 4.97 0.81
N SER A 227 -17.82 3.98 0.41
CA SER A 227 -17.96 2.73 1.16
C SER A 227 -16.81 1.78 0.81
N LEU A 228 -16.19 1.20 1.84
CA LEU A 228 -15.29 0.03 1.74
C LEU A 228 -16.00 -1.23 1.21
N TRP A 229 -17.17 -1.10 0.57
CA TRP A 229 -17.92 -2.24 0.09
C TRP A 229 -17.26 -2.78 -1.17
N SER A 230 -16.81 -4.03 -1.05
CA SER A 230 -16.47 -4.84 -2.21
C SER A 230 -17.67 -4.81 -3.17
N VAL A 231 -17.47 -4.21 -4.34
CA VAL A 231 -18.48 -4.19 -5.41
C VAL A 231 -19.05 -5.60 -5.58
N PRO A 232 -20.38 -5.78 -5.55
CA PRO A 232 -20.99 -7.09 -5.73
C PRO A 232 -20.47 -7.75 -6.99
N PHE A 233 -20.21 -9.06 -6.93
CA PHE A 233 -19.64 -9.83 -8.03
C PHE A 233 -20.38 -9.63 -9.37
N SER A 234 -21.71 -9.50 -9.33
CA SER A 234 -22.55 -9.25 -10.51
C SER A 234 -22.25 -7.92 -11.20
N VAL A 235 -21.86 -6.88 -10.45
CA VAL A 235 -21.45 -5.60 -11.03
C VAL A 235 -20.06 -5.75 -11.65
N LYS A 236 -19.13 -6.47 -10.99
CA LYS A 236 -17.80 -6.78 -11.54
C LYS A 236 -17.86 -7.56 -12.85
N GLU A 237 -18.75 -8.55 -12.97
CA GLU A 237 -18.94 -9.31 -14.21
C GLU A 237 -19.44 -8.42 -15.35
N GLU A 238 -20.41 -7.55 -15.11
CA GLU A 238 -20.92 -6.63 -16.13
C GLU A 238 -19.85 -5.61 -16.57
N ILE A 239 -19.03 -5.13 -15.63
CA ILE A 239 -17.87 -4.27 -15.92
C ILE A 239 -16.85 -5.03 -16.78
N HIS A 240 -16.50 -6.27 -16.42
CA HIS A 240 -15.52 -7.08 -17.13
C HIS A 240 -15.99 -7.44 -18.54
N HIS A 241 -17.27 -7.80 -18.70
CA HIS A 241 -17.84 -8.12 -20.01
C HIS A 241 -17.86 -6.90 -20.94
N ARG A 242 -18.02 -5.69 -20.40
CA ARG A 242 -18.06 -4.45 -21.20
C ARG A 242 -16.71 -3.78 -21.40
N SER A 243 -15.74 -3.98 -20.49
CA SER A 243 -14.36 -3.49 -20.68
C SER A 243 -13.67 -4.19 -21.86
N LEU A 244 -13.89 -5.50 -22.01
CA LEU A 244 -13.46 -6.29 -23.17
C LEU A 244 -14.10 -5.83 -24.50
N ALA A 245 -15.28 -5.20 -24.44
CA ALA A 245 -15.94 -4.65 -25.62
C ALA A 245 -15.38 -3.27 -26.04
N LEU A 246 -14.80 -2.51 -25.12
CA LEU A 246 -14.20 -1.19 -25.38
C LEU A 246 -12.74 -1.27 -25.85
N TYR A 247 -12.05 -2.38 -25.56
CA TYR A 247 -10.68 -2.67 -26.02
C TYR A 247 -10.59 -4.08 -26.61
N PRO A 248 -11.11 -4.31 -27.84
CA PRO A 248 -10.86 -5.56 -28.53
C PRO A 248 -9.36 -5.63 -28.87
N CYS A 249 -8.70 -6.71 -28.44
CA CYS A 249 -7.33 -7.04 -28.83
C CYS A 249 -7.17 -7.12 -30.34
#